data_AF-Q4DDF3-F1
#
_entry.id   AF-Q4DDF3-F1
#
_cell.length_a   1.000
_cell.length_b   1.000
_cell.length_c   1.000
_cell.angle_alpha   90.00
_cell.angle_beta   90.00
_cell.angle_gamma   90.00
#
_symmetry.space_group_name_H-M   'P 1'
#
loop_
_entity.id
_entity.type
_entity.pdbx_description
1 polymer ?
#
loop_
_entity_poly.entity_id
_entity_poly.type
_entity_poly.pdbx_seq_one_letter_code
_entity_poly.pdbx_strand_id
1 'polypeptide(L)'
;YYMHSTLRKTDNNRIARATGAKVVSRIEELTKDHIGQAGLMEIKKIGDEYFTFITGCSSGKACSVVLRGASKDTLNEMERNLHDAMCVARNIILDPRVVYGAAAVEMYVSSYLMNRSKSITGVQQAAYQAVAMALEVVPRILTSNCGANVIRTVTELRARHSMPDGNFWGVDGTTGEIVDVRVLQVMEPAAVKVQALKTAIEAASMILRVDDVVSGTKLRHGNEKPAPAAAKGDDDHGDAAAAE
;
A
#
# COMPACT_ATOMS: atom_id res chain seq x y z
N TYR A 1 6.50 16.67 -37.65
CA TYR A 1 7.05 15.48 -36.98
C TYR A 1 7.79 15.95 -35.74
N TYR A 2 7.38 15.49 -34.55
CA TYR A 2 8.11 15.75 -33.32
C TYR A 2 9.00 14.55 -33.02
N MET A 3 10.26 14.80 -32.68
CA MET A 3 11.22 13.77 -32.27
C MET A 3 11.71 14.09 -30.87
N HIS A 4 11.55 13.14 -29.94
CA HIS A 4 12.13 13.20 -28.61
C HIS A 4 13.32 12.23 -28.54
N SER A 5 14.51 12.74 -28.22
CA SER A 5 15.76 11.94 -28.19
C SER A 5 15.98 11.21 -26.86
N THR A 6 15.41 11.70 -25.76
CA THR A 6 15.68 11.20 -24.40
C THR A 6 14.39 10.87 -23.66
N LEU A 7 13.85 9.66 -23.89
CA LEU A 7 12.73 9.12 -23.11
C LEU A 7 13.25 8.04 -22.16
N ARG A 8 12.75 8.03 -20.91
CA ARG A 8 13.04 6.94 -19.98
C ARG A 8 12.46 5.64 -20.55
N LYS A 9 13.14 4.52 -20.31
CA LYS A 9 12.70 3.18 -20.78
C LYS A 9 11.26 2.86 -20.33
N THR A 10 10.88 3.26 -19.12
CA THR A 10 9.53 3.10 -18.58
C THR A 10 8.49 3.87 -19.39
N ASP A 11 8.81 5.09 -19.83
CA ASP A 11 7.90 5.95 -20.58
C ASP A 11 7.75 5.47 -22.01
N ASN A 12 8.84 5.02 -22.64
CA ASN A 12 8.80 4.40 -23.97
C ASN A 12 7.85 3.18 -23.98
N ASN A 13 7.95 2.32 -22.96
CA ASN A 13 7.05 1.18 -22.80
C ASN A 13 5.59 1.59 -22.58
N ARG A 14 5.33 2.67 -21.82
CA ARG A 14 3.97 3.19 -21.58
C ARG A 14 3.37 3.80 -22.84
N ILE A 15 4.14 4.56 -23.61
CA ILE A 15 3.72 5.13 -24.90
C ILE A 15 3.40 4.02 -25.89
N ALA A 16 4.26 3.00 -25.99
CA ALA A 16 4.02 1.83 -26.81
C ALA A 16 2.71 1.12 -26.42
N ARG A 17 2.48 0.92 -25.12
CA ARG A 17 1.21 0.37 -24.61
C ARG A 17 0.02 1.24 -24.91
N ALA A 18 0.10 2.56 -24.75
CA ALA A 18 -1.00 3.49 -24.98
C ALA A 18 -1.37 3.59 -26.46
N THR A 19 -0.38 3.75 -27.34
CA THR A 19 -0.57 3.97 -28.79
C THR A 19 -0.73 2.67 -29.60
N GLY A 20 -0.37 1.52 -29.02
CA GLY A 20 -0.28 0.25 -29.73
C GLY A 20 1.02 0.06 -30.53
N ALA A 21 1.99 0.98 -30.41
CA ALA A 21 3.29 0.84 -31.05
C ALA A 21 4.10 -0.34 -30.47
N LYS A 22 5.09 -0.82 -31.23
CA LYS A 22 6.11 -1.75 -30.73
C LYS A 22 7.45 -1.03 -30.61
N VAL A 23 8.15 -1.24 -29.49
CA VAL A 23 9.48 -0.68 -29.29
C VAL A 23 10.47 -1.49 -30.14
N VAL A 24 11.16 -0.81 -31.05
CA VAL A 24 12.16 -1.40 -31.95
C VAL A 24 13.54 -0.86 -31.60
N SER A 25 14.57 -1.72 -31.65
CA SER A 25 15.95 -1.33 -31.29
C SER A 25 16.78 -0.86 -32.49
N ARG A 26 16.47 -1.36 -33.69
CA ARG A 26 17.16 -1.04 -34.94
C ARG A 26 16.18 -0.45 -35.96
N ILE A 27 16.58 0.61 -36.63
CA ILE A 27 15.72 1.30 -37.61
C ILE A 27 15.38 0.36 -38.79
N GLU A 28 16.28 -0.55 -39.15
CA GLU A 28 16.10 -1.53 -40.24
C GLU A 28 14.94 -2.51 -39.99
N GLU A 29 14.56 -2.74 -38.73
CA GLU A 29 13.47 -3.64 -38.34
C GLU A 29 12.11 -2.93 -38.30
N LEU A 30 12.05 -1.62 -38.57
CA LEU A 30 10.82 -0.85 -38.49
C LEU A 30 9.87 -1.21 -39.64
N THR A 31 8.72 -1.78 -39.30
CA THR A 31 7.62 -2.04 -40.22
C THR A 31 6.42 -1.15 -39.90
N LYS A 32 5.45 -1.04 -40.83
CA LYS A 32 4.22 -0.28 -40.60
C LYS A 32 3.44 -0.77 -39.37
N ASP A 33 3.52 -2.07 -39.06
CA ASP A 33 2.85 -2.70 -37.92
C ASP A 33 3.47 -2.33 -36.57
N HIS A 34 4.64 -1.69 -36.57
CA HIS A 34 5.31 -1.22 -35.35
C HIS A 34 4.88 0.20 -34.95
N ILE A 35 4.21 0.94 -35.84
CA ILE A 35 3.80 2.33 -35.63
C ILE A 35 2.45 2.38 -34.90
N GLY A 36 2.41 3.03 -33.74
CA GLY A 36 1.18 3.25 -32.97
C GLY A 36 0.39 4.45 -33.47
N GLN A 37 -0.84 4.60 -32.97
CA GLN A 37 -1.75 5.70 -33.31
C GLN A 37 -2.19 6.47 -32.06
N ALA A 38 -2.35 7.78 -32.21
CA ALA A 38 -2.89 8.68 -31.21
C ALA A 38 -3.80 9.70 -31.88
N GLY A 39 -4.86 10.14 -31.19
CA GLY A 39 -5.80 11.12 -31.71
C GLY A 39 -5.24 12.55 -31.70
N LEU A 40 -4.53 12.91 -30.64
CA LEU A 40 -3.91 14.23 -30.50
C LEU A 40 -2.54 14.12 -29.83
N MET A 41 -1.56 14.80 -30.40
CA MET A 41 -0.27 15.07 -29.78
C MET A 41 -0.13 16.59 -29.64
N GLU A 42 0.01 17.07 -28.42
CA GLU A 42 0.18 18.49 -28.13
C GLU A 42 1.24 18.70 -27.04
N ILE A 43 1.94 19.83 -27.11
CA ILE A 43 2.88 20.25 -26.08
C ILE A 43 2.23 21.37 -25.30
N LYS A 44 2.09 21.19 -23.98
CA LYS A 44 1.51 22.19 -23.09
C LYS A 44 2.52 22.59 -22.03
N LYS A 45 2.66 23.90 -21.79
CA LYS A 45 3.44 24.43 -20.67
C LYS A 45 2.59 24.35 -19.40
N ILE A 46 3.13 23.72 -18.36
CA ILE A 46 2.46 23.57 -17.07
C ILE A 46 3.45 24.00 -15.99
N GLY A 47 3.20 25.13 -15.33
CA GLY A 47 4.22 25.77 -14.50
C GLY A 47 5.37 26.26 -15.38
N ASP A 48 6.60 25.89 -15.02
CA ASP A 48 7.80 26.26 -15.76
C ASP A 48 8.30 25.17 -16.71
N GLU A 49 7.60 24.04 -16.80
CA GLU A 49 7.98 22.88 -17.62
C GLU A 49 7.05 22.65 -18.80
N TYR A 50 7.59 22.06 -19.88
CA TYR A 50 6.82 21.64 -21.05
C TYR A 50 6.51 20.14 -20.99
N PHE A 51 5.25 19.78 -21.16
CA PHE A 51 4.78 18.40 -21.17
C PHE A 51 4.21 18.05 -22.54
N THR A 52 4.63 16.91 -23.08
CA THR A 52 4.07 16.33 -24.30
C THR A 52 2.91 15.41 -23.92
N PHE A 53 1.70 15.79 -24.32
CA PHE A 53 0.48 15.01 -24.14
C PHE A 53 0.19 14.21 -25.40
N ILE A 54 0.06 12.90 -25.25
CA ILE A 54 -0.38 11.97 -26.30
C ILE A 54 -1.74 11.43 -25.84
N THR A 55 -2.82 11.92 -26.44
CA THR A 55 -4.21 11.63 -26.03
C THR A 55 -5.01 11.03 -27.18
N GLY A 56 -6.18 10.49 -26.87
CA GLY A 56 -7.04 9.82 -27.87
C GLY A 56 -6.41 8.53 -28.43
N CYS A 57 -5.66 7.78 -27.61
CA CYS A 57 -5.07 6.52 -28.05
C CYS A 57 -6.10 5.39 -27.94
N SER A 58 -6.22 4.55 -28.97
CA SER A 58 -7.28 3.54 -29.08
C SER A 58 -7.09 2.31 -28.20
N SER A 59 -5.87 2.00 -27.77
CA SER A 59 -5.60 0.73 -27.08
C SER A 59 -6.11 0.68 -25.63
N GLY A 60 -6.19 1.82 -24.94
CA GLY A 60 -6.57 1.92 -23.52
C GLY A 60 -5.68 1.18 -22.52
N LYS A 61 -4.51 0.63 -22.91
CA LYS A 61 -3.68 -0.24 -22.04
C LYS A 61 -2.74 0.49 -21.09
N ALA A 62 -2.59 1.80 -21.25
CA ALA A 62 -1.80 2.65 -20.37
C ALA A 62 -2.41 4.05 -20.35
N CYS A 63 -2.38 4.68 -19.17
CA CYS A 63 -2.76 6.06 -18.96
C CYS A 63 -1.74 6.74 -18.04
N SER A 64 -1.71 8.07 -18.08
CA SER A 64 -0.91 8.90 -17.20
C SER A 64 -1.83 9.88 -16.50
N VAL A 65 -1.63 10.05 -15.19
CA VAL A 65 -2.32 11.05 -14.38
C VAL A 65 -1.29 12.09 -13.97
N VAL A 66 -1.55 13.37 -14.26
CA VAL A 66 -0.68 14.47 -13.88
C VAL A 66 -1.16 15.03 -12.55
N LEU A 67 -0.36 14.84 -11.49
CA LEU A 67 -0.62 15.41 -10.16
C LEU A 67 -0.03 16.81 -10.05
N ARG A 68 -0.73 17.70 -9.35
CA ARG A 68 -0.29 19.07 -9.05
C ARG A 68 -0.49 19.32 -7.56
N GLY A 69 0.48 19.96 -6.92
CA GLY A 69 0.47 20.22 -5.49
C GLY A 69 1.38 21.41 -5.14
N ALA A 70 1.20 21.96 -3.95
CA ALA A 70 1.94 23.15 -3.50
C ALA A 70 3.40 22.85 -3.13
N SER A 71 3.69 21.61 -2.72
CA SER A 71 5.03 21.14 -2.38
C SER A 71 5.28 19.73 -2.92
N LYS A 72 6.56 19.36 -3.02
CA LYS A 72 6.98 18.01 -3.40
C LYS A 72 6.48 16.96 -2.41
N ASP A 73 6.43 17.28 -1.12
CA ASP A 73 5.95 16.36 -0.10
C ASP A 73 4.45 16.08 -0.25
N THR A 74 3.64 17.10 -0.53
CA THR A 74 2.21 16.92 -0.83
C THR A 74 2.01 16.08 -2.09
N LEU A 75 2.83 16.28 -3.13
CA LEU A 75 2.78 15.49 -4.36
C LEU A 75 3.13 14.01 -4.12
N ASN A 76 4.18 13.73 -3.34
CA ASN A 76 4.57 12.36 -3.00
C ASN A 76 3.45 11.64 -2.22
N GLU A 77 2.80 12.34 -1.28
CA GLU A 77 1.69 11.80 -0.51
C GLU A 77 0.44 11.56 -1.39
N MET A 78 0.15 12.47 -2.32
CA MET A 78 -0.93 12.29 -3.29
C MET A 78 -0.67 11.11 -4.23
N GLU A 79 0.57 10.94 -4.72
CA GLU A 79 0.96 9.80 -5.55
C GLU A 79 0.75 8.49 -4.81
N ARG A 80 1.20 8.42 -3.55
CA ARG A 80 1.01 7.25 -2.68
C ARG A 80 -0.47 6.92 -2.47
N ASN A 81 -1.29 7.91 -2.12
CA ASN A 81 -2.72 7.73 -1.90
C ASN A 81 -3.46 7.30 -3.18
N LEU A 82 -3.10 7.85 -4.34
CA LEU A 82 -3.66 7.43 -5.62
C LEU A 82 -3.26 5.99 -5.96
N HIS A 83 -2.00 5.62 -5.72
CA HIS A 83 -1.53 4.26 -5.92
C HIS A 83 -2.32 3.24 -5.07
N ASP A 84 -2.56 3.56 -3.79
CA ASP A 84 -3.33 2.70 -2.89
C ASP A 84 -4.80 2.58 -3.34
N ALA A 85 -5.43 3.68 -3.74
CA ALA A 85 -6.79 3.67 -4.28
C ALA A 85 -6.91 2.82 -5.56
N MET A 86 -5.94 2.91 -6.48
CA MET A 86 -5.88 2.06 -7.67
C MET A 86 -5.69 0.59 -7.33
N CYS A 87 -4.90 0.27 -6.30
CA CYS A 87 -4.73 -1.10 -5.82
C CYS A 87 -6.04 -1.66 -5.26
N VAL A 88 -6.80 -0.86 -4.52
CA VAL A 88 -8.14 -1.24 -4.02
C VAL A 88 -9.10 -1.49 -5.21
N ALA A 89 -9.14 -0.59 -6.19
CA ALA A 89 -9.97 -0.77 -7.39
C ALA A 89 -9.59 -2.04 -8.17
N ARG A 90 -8.28 -2.31 -8.34
CA ARG A 90 -7.78 -3.54 -8.95
C ARG A 90 -8.25 -4.78 -8.18
N ASN A 91 -8.18 -4.77 -6.85
CA ASN A 91 -8.61 -5.90 -6.04
C ASN A 91 -10.12 -6.17 -6.20
N ILE A 92 -10.95 -5.13 -6.28
CA ILE A 92 -12.40 -5.27 -6.52
C ILE A 92 -12.70 -5.86 -7.90
N ILE A 93 -11.93 -5.49 -8.93
CA ILE A 93 -12.08 -6.06 -10.28
C ILE A 93 -11.70 -7.55 -10.29
N LEU A 94 -10.67 -7.95 -9.53
CA LEU A 94 -10.20 -9.33 -9.46
C LEU A 94 -11.10 -10.21 -8.58
N ASP A 95 -11.60 -9.67 -7.47
CA ASP A 95 -12.52 -10.32 -6.53
C ASP A 95 -13.58 -9.30 -6.08
N PRO A 96 -14.82 -9.37 -6.61
CA PRO A 96 -15.86 -8.36 -6.37
C PRO A 96 -16.51 -8.47 -4.99
N ARG A 97 -16.00 -9.31 -4.09
CA ARG A 97 -16.52 -9.43 -2.72
C ARG A 97 -16.04 -8.26 -1.86
N VAL A 98 -16.99 -7.62 -1.18
CA VAL A 98 -16.74 -6.53 -0.24
C VAL A 98 -17.30 -6.88 1.14
N VAL A 99 -16.72 -6.27 2.17
CA VAL A 99 -17.18 -6.34 3.56
C VAL A 99 -17.36 -4.93 4.11
N TYR A 100 -18.14 -4.78 5.17
CA TYR A 100 -18.27 -3.51 5.87
C TYR A 100 -16.99 -3.20 6.64
N GLY A 101 -16.47 -1.98 6.44
CA GLY A 101 -15.30 -1.46 7.15
C GLY A 101 -15.69 -0.85 8.50
N ALA A 102 -15.06 0.27 8.88
CA ALA A 102 -15.36 0.99 10.12
C ALA A 102 -15.24 0.10 11.39
N ALA A 103 -14.27 -0.82 11.38
CA ALA A 103 -14.05 -1.86 12.40
C ALA A 103 -15.18 -2.90 12.60
N ALA A 104 -16.21 -2.89 11.73
CA ALA A 104 -17.35 -3.82 11.82
C ALA A 104 -16.93 -5.28 11.61
N VAL A 105 -16.08 -5.54 10.61
CA VAL A 105 -15.62 -6.90 10.31
C VAL A 105 -14.76 -7.47 11.43
N GLU A 106 -13.86 -6.69 12.02
CA GLU A 106 -13.00 -7.12 13.13
C GLU A 106 -13.83 -7.46 14.38
N MET A 107 -14.81 -6.62 14.71
CA MET A 107 -15.72 -6.87 15.82
C MET A 107 -16.63 -8.08 15.57
N TYR A 108 -17.12 -8.26 14.34
CA TYR A 108 -17.95 -9.40 13.98
C TYR A 108 -17.18 -10.71 14.06
N VAL A 109 -15.95 -10.76 13.52
CA VAL A 109 -15.09 -11.94 13.62
C VAL A 109 -14.70 -12.20 15.08
N SER A 110 -14.41 -11.16 15.86
CA SER A 110 -14.16 -11.30 17.31
C SER A 110 -15.33 -11.98 18.04
N SER A 111 -16.56 -11.48 17.83
CA SER A 111 -17.79 -12.06 18.40
C SER A 111 -17.98 -13.52 17.98
N TYR A 112 -17.76 -13.82 16.69
CA TYR A 112 -17.86 -15.17 16.15
C TYR A 112 -16.84 -16.12 16.80
N LEU A 113 -15.57 -15.74 16.87
CA LEU A 113 -14.50 -16.55 17.48
C LEU A 113 -14.75 -16.75 18.99
N MET A 114 -15.22 -15.72 19.69
CA MET A 114 -15.57 -15.80 21.11
C MET A 114 -16.70 -16.81 21.34
N ASN A 115 -17.75 -16.77 20.52
CA ASN A 115 -18.84 -17.75 20.59
C ASN A 115 -18.38 -19.15 20.19
N ARG A 116 -17.54 -19.28 19.16
CA ARG A 116 -16.98 -20.57 18.75
C ARG A 116 -16.12 -21.20 19.84
N SER A 117 -15.38 -20.39 20.60
CA SER A 117 -14.54 -20.84 21.71
C SER A 117 -15.33 -21.61 22.79
N LYS A 118 -16.63 -21.32 22.97
CA LYS A 118 -17.50 -22.02 23.94
C LYS A 118 -17.74 -23.48 23.58
N SER A 119 -17.64 -23.81 22.29
CA SER A 119 -17.78 -25.18 21.77
C SER A 119 -16.47 -25.97 21.75
N ILE A 120 -15.34 -25.32 22.06
CA ILE A 120 -14.01 -25.92 22.03
C ILE A 120 -13.59 -26.24 23.45
N THR A 121 -13.01 -27.42 23.66
CA THR A 121 -12.49 -27.87 24.95
C THR A 121 -10.97 -27.90 24.94
N GLY A 122 -10.35 -27.74 26.11
CA GLY A 122 -8.89 -27.77 26.28
C GLY A 122 -8.19 -26.46 25.93
N VAL A 123 -6.86 -26.53 25.78
CA VAL A 123 -5.96 -25.37 25.64
C VAL A 123 -6.27 -24.51 24.40
N GLN A 124 -6.86 -25.13 23.36
CA GLN A 124 -7.25 -24.43 22.14
C GLN A 124 -8.33 -23.36 22.38
N GLN A 125 -9.17 -23.53 23.40
CA GLN A 125 -10.18 -22.53 23.76
C GLN A 125 -9.55 -21.16 24.04
N ALA A 126 -8.46 -21.15 24.80
CA ALA A 126 -7.74 -19.92 25.14
C ALA A 126 -7.15 -19.23 23.91
N ALA A 127 -6.68 -20.00 22.92
CA ALA A 127 -6.16 -19.46 21.66
C ALA A 127 -7.25 -18.74 20.85
N TYR A 128 -8.45 -19.33 20.75
CA TYR A 128 -9.59 -18.68 20.08
C TYR A 128 -9.99 -17.37 20.77
N GLN A 129 -10.04 -17.38 22.10
CA GLN A 129 -10.37 -16.19 22.90
C GLN A 129 -9.29 -15.10 22.75
N ALA A 130 -8.02 -15.48 22.77
CA ALA A 130 -6.90 -14.54 22.59
C ALA A 130 -6.95 -13.86 21.23
N VAL A 131 -7.19 -14.61 20.13
CA VAL A 131 -7.33 -14.02 18.80
C VAL A 131 -8.56 -13.13 18.72
N ALA A 132 -9.70 -13.55 19.28
CA ALA A 132 -10.91 -12.74 19.33
C ALA A 132 -10.65 -11.39 20.03
N MET A 133 -10.00 -11.40 21.20
CA MET A 133 -9.66 -10.19 21.95
C MET A 133 -8.65 -9.32 21.21
N ALA A 134 -7.67 -9.92 20.51
CA ALA A 134 -6.68 -9.18 19.74
C ALA A 134 -7.31 -8.39 18.59
N LEU A 135 -8.34 -8.91 17.93
CA LEU A 135 -9.06 -8.21 16.85
C LEU A 135 -9.71 -6.90 17.31
N GLU A 136 -10.06 -6.77 18.59
CA GLU A 136 -10.61 -5.53 19.13
C GLU A 136 -9.60 -4.38 19.21
N VAL A 137 -8.31 -4.63 18.92
CA VAL A 137 -7.32 -3.55 18.83
C VAL A 137 -7.68 -2.54 17.74
N VAL A 138 -8.27 -2.99 16.63
CA VAL A 138 -8.66 -2.14 15.50
C VAL A 138 -9.74 -1.12 15.89
N PRO A 139 -10.90 -1.50 16.45
CA PRO A 139 -11.89 -0.54 16.92
C PRO A 139 -11.35 0.31 18.07
N ARG A 140 -10.51 -0.23 18.96
CA ARG A 140 -9.89 0.58 20.04
C ARG A 140 -9.05 1.73 19.50
N ILE A 141 -8.17 1.44 18.54
CA ILE A 141 -7.33 2.46 17.91
C ILE A 141 -8.20 3.45 17.14
N LEU A 142 -9.18 2.97 16.38
CA LEU A 142 -10.11 3.84 15.64
C LEU A 142 -10.83 4.81 16.59
N THR A 143 -11.48 4.31 17.64
CA THR A 143 -12.17 5.14 18.63
C THR A 143 -11.23 6.10 19.35
N SER A 144 -10.00 5.66 19.68
CA SER A 144 -8.98 6.52 20.30
C SER A 144 -8.58 7.68 19.39
N ASN A 145 -8.40 7.42 18.09
CA ASN A 145 -8.04 8.45 17.11
C ASN A 145 -9.17 9.46 16.90
N CYS A 146 -10.43 9.06 17.06
CA CYS A 146 -11.58 9.97 17.01
C CYS A 146 -11.76 10.81 18.29
N GLY A 147 -11.00 10.54 19.37
CA GLY A 147 -11.16 11.21 20.67
C GLY A 147 -12.38 10.75 21.48
N ALA A 148 -13.01 9.62 21.11
CA ALA A 148 -14.16 9.07 21.80
C ALA A 148 -13.75 8.16 22.99
N ASN A 149 -14.70 7.86 23.87
CA ASN A 149 -14.44 6.99 25.02
C ASN A 149 -14.30 5.53 24.58
N VAL A 150 -13.06 5.08 24.42
CA VAL A 150 -12.68 3.73 23.97
C VAL A 150 -13.39 2.61 24.74
N ILE A 151 -13.46 2.72 26.08
CA ILE A 151 -14.05 1.67 26.91
C ILE A 151 -15.55 1.57 26.67
N ARG A 152 -16.26 2.71 26.68
CA ARG A 152 -17.71 2.76 26.45
C ARG A 152 -18.06 2.28 25.05
N THR A 153 -17.39 2.81 24.02
CA THR A 153 -17.68 2.48 22.62
C THR A 153 -17.42 1.01 22.33
N VAL A 154 -16.28 0.45 22.73
CA VAL A 154 -15.99 -0.97 22.46
C VAL A 154 -16.92 -1.90 23.24
N THR A 155 -17.31 -1.54 24.46
CA THR A 155 -18.30 -2.32 25.23
C THR A 155 -19.67 -2.32 24.55
N GLU A 156 -20.11 -1.17 24.05
CA GLU A 156 -21.38 -1.07 23.32
C GLU A 156 -21.33 -1.78 21.97
N LEU A 157 -20.21 -1.70 21.23
CA LEU A 157 -20.00 -2.49 20.00
C LEU A 157 -20.13 -3.98 20.29
N ARG A 158 -19.47 -4.51 21.33
CA ARG A 158 -19.62 -5.94 21.69
C ARG A 158 -21.09 -6.34 21.90
N ALA A 159 -21.87 -5.50 22.57
CA ALA A 159 -23.29 -5.75 22.79
C ALA A 159 -24.05 -5.78 21.46
N ARG A 160 -23.82 -4.83 20.56
CA ARG A 160 -24.48 -4.79 19.24
C ARG A 160 -24.06 -5.96 18.34
N HIS A 161 -22.77 -6.32 18.33
CA HIS A 161 -22.24 -7.46 17.58
C HIS A 161 -22.68 -8.84 18.13
N SER A 162 -23.37 -8.89 19.26
CA SER A 162 -23.99 -10.11 19.78
C SER A 162 -25.41 -10.36 19.21
N MET A 163 -26.01 -9.34 18.58
CA MET A 163 -27.34 -9.42 17.98
C MET A 163 -27.30 -10.05 16.56
N PRO A 164 -28.43 -10.53 16.01
CA PRO A 164 -28.47 -11.15 14.68
C PRO A 164 -28.01 -10.24 13.53
N ASP A 165 -28.20 -8.93 13.67
CA ASP A 165 -27.77 -7.86 12.75
C ASP A 165 -26.41 -7.27 13.13
N GLY A 166 -25.66 -7.98 13.99
CA GLY A 166 -24.38 -7.55 14.54
C GLY A 166 -23.33 -7.21 13.48
N ASN A 167 -23.44 -7.72 12.27
CA ASN A 167 -22.49 -7.49 11.17
C ASN A 167 -22.51 -6.07 10.59
N PHE A 168 -23.50 -5.23 10.93
CA PHE A 168 -23.65 -3.89 10.36
C PHE A 168 -23.19 -2.76 11.28
N TRP A 169 -22.74 -3.06 12.50
CA TRP A 169 -22.33 -2.02 13.46
C TRP A 169 -20.84 -1.73 13.35
N GLY A 170 -20.47 -0.44 13.38
CA GLY A 170 -19.09 0.02 13.34
C GLY A 170 -18.95 1.40 13.98
N VAL A 171 -17.78 2.01 13.83
CA VAL A 171 -17.48 3.34 14.38
C VAL A 171 -17.25 4.32 13.24
N ASP A 172 -17.96 5.44 13.23
CA ASP A 172 -17.67 6.53 12.32
C ASP A 172 -16.32 7.17 12.68
N GLY A 173 -15.38 7.13 11.74
CA GLY A 173 -14.04 7.70 11.89
C GLY A 173 -14.01 9.22 12.04
N THR A 174 -15.11 9.92 11.77
CA THR A 174 -15.22 11.38 11.87
C THR A 174 -15.76 11.82 13.22
N THR A 175 -16.82 11.16 13.70
CA THR A 175 -17.55 11.53 14.93
C THR A 175 -17.16 10.68 16.14
N GLY A 176 -16.63 9.47 15.92
CA GLY A 176 -16.35 8.48 16.97
C GLY A 176 -17.60 7.76 17.50
N GLU A 177 -18.77 8.00 16.91
CA GLU A 177 -20.03 7.39 17.30
C GLU A 177 -20.23 6.00 16.67
N ILE A 178 -21.05 5.17 17.32
CA ILE A 178 -21.41 3.86 16.79
C ILE A 178 -22.54 4.00 15.80
N VAL A 179 -22.29 3.58 14.56
CA VAL A 179 -23.22 3.76 13.44
C VAL A 179 -23.47 2.45 12.70
N ASP A 180 -24.58 2.41 11.98
CA ASP A 180 -24.84 1.37 10.99
C ASP A 180 -24.00 1.64 9.74
N VAL A 181 -23.03 0.76 9.46
CA VAL A 181 -22.06 0.91 8.37
C VAL A 181 -22.74 0.83 6.99
N ARG A 182 -23.96 0.29 6.89
CA ARG A 182 -24.75 0.34 5.65
C ARG A 182 -25.13 1.78 5.30
N VAL A 183 -25.45 2.59 6.31
CA VAL A 183 -25.77 4.01 6.14
C VAL A 183 -24.49 4.80 5.85
N LEU A 184 -23.38 4.46 6.52
CA LEU A 184 -22.09 5.11 6.31
C LEU A 184 -21.46 4.77 4.94
N GLN A 185 -21.85 3.65 4.32
CA GLN A 185 -21.35 3.16 3.03
C GLN A 185 -19.84 2.92 2.96
N VAL A 186 -19.21 2.66 4.12
CA VAL A 186 -17.77 2.33 4.19
C VAL A 186 -17.59 0.83 3.93
N MET A 187 -17.05 0.51 2.76
CA MET A 187 -16.81 -0.85 2.31
C MET A 187 -15.33 -1.07 1.99
N GLU A 188 -14.84 -2.27 2.26
CA GLU A 188 -13.47 -2.68 1.99
C GLU A 188 -13.46 -3.99 1.21
N PRO A 189 -12.48 -4.24 0.31
CA PRO A 189 -12.40 -5.51 -0.41
C PRO A 189 -12.16 -6.67 0.57
N ALA A 190 -12.95 -7.74 0.45
CA ALA A 190 -12.85 -8.91 1.33
C ALA A 190 -11.44 -9.55 1.25
N ALA A 191 -10.85 -9.58 0.05
CA ALA A 191 -9.52 -10.12 -0.18
C ALA A 191 -8.44 -9.45 0.68
N VAL A 192 -8.55 -8.13 0.90
CA VAL A 192 -7.59 -7.37 1.72
C VAL A 192 -7.69 -7.81 3.19
N LYS A 193 -8.90 -7.93 3.74
CA LYS A 193 -9.11 -8.36 5.12
C LYS A 193 -8.65 -9.80 5.37
N VAL A 194 -8.98 -10.71 4.45
CA VAL A 194 -8.53 -12.11 4.56
C VAL A 194 -7.00 -12.19 4.55
N GLN A 195 -6.34 -11.49 3.61
CA GLN A 195 -4.89 -11.51 3.52
C GLN A 195 -4.22 -10.85 4.74
N ALA A 196 -4.78 -9.75 5.25
CA ALA A 196 -4.28 -9.07 6.44
C ALA A 196 -4.33 -9.99 7.67
N LEU A 197 -5.46 -10.64 7.92
CA LEU A 197 -5.62 -11.58 9.04
C LEU A 197 -4.67 -12.78 8.92
N LYS A 198 -4.58 -13.37 7.73
CA LYS A 198 -3.68 -14.50 7.47
C LYS A 198 -2.22 -14.12 7.75
N THR A 199 -1.76 -13.01 7.17
CA THR A 199 -0.37 -12.55 7.30
C THR A 199 -0.05 -12.19 8.75
N ALA A 200 -0.98 -11.55 9.47
CA ALA A 200 -0.79 -11.20 10.88
C ALA A 200 -0.63 -12.45 11.77
N ILE A 201 -1.47 -13.47 11.56
CA ILE A 201 -1.39 -14.73 12.32
C ILE A 201 -0.12 -15.50 11.98
N GLU A 202 0.28 -15.55 10.71
CA GLU A 202 1.54 -16.18 10.27
C GLU A 202 2.75 -15.47 10.89
N ALA A 203 2.79 -14.14 10.86
CA ALA A 203 3.86 -13.34 11.46
C ALA A 203 3.94 -13.54 12.97
N ALA A 204 2.81 -13.47 13.69
CA ALA A 204 2.77 -13.72 15.13
C ALA A 204 3.26 -15.14 15.45
N SER A 205 2.82 -16.15 14.67
CA SER A 205 3.25 -17.54 14.85
C SER A 205 4.74 -17.73 14.61
N MET A 206 5.34 -17.02 13.65
CA MET A 206 6.78 -17.07 13.41
C MET A 206 7.55 -16.51 14.59
N ILE A 207 7.15 -15.35 15.12
CA ILE A 207 7.81 -14.70 16.27
C ILE A 207 7.68 -15.58 17.52
N LEU A 208 6.49 -16.14 17.78
CA LEU A 208 6.23 -17.00 18.94
C LEU A 208 7.01 -18.33 18.93
N ARG A 209 7.58 -18.74 17.80
CA ARG A 209 8.41 -19.95 17.67
C ARG A 209 9.90 -19.71 17.92
N VAL A 210 10.33 -18.45 18.02
CA VAL A 210 11.73 -18.11 18.28
C VAL A 210 11.96 -18.17 19.78
N ASP A 211 12.71 -19.18 20.24
CA ASP A 211 13.04 -19.34 21.65
C ASP A 211 14.17 -18.41 22.11
N ASP A 212 15.16 -18.18 21.25
CA ASP A 212 16.33 -17.33 21.53
C ASP A 212 16.86 -16.67 20.26
N VAL A 213 17.47 -15.49 20.41
CA VAL A 213 18.09 -14.71 19.33
C VAL A 213 19.57 -14.53 19.64
N VAL A 214 20.41 -15.30 18.96
CA VAL A 214 21.87 -15.14 19.06
C VAL A 214 22.32 -14.08 18.05
N SER A 215 22.74 -12.92 18.55
CA SER A 215 23.26 -11.83 17.73
C SER A 215 24.78 -11.97 17.55
N GLY A 216 25.23 -12.26 16.33
CA GLY A 216 26.65 -12.32 16.00
C GLY A 216 27.25 -10.92 15.81
N THR A 217 27.69 -10.26 16.89
CA THR A 217 28.63 -9.15 16.74
C THR A 217 30.00 -9.76 16.42
N LYS A 218 30.59 -9.35 15.29
CA LYS A 218 32.02 -9.57 15.08
C LYS A 218 32.74 -8.84 16.21
N LEU A 219 33.31 -9.59 17.16
CA LEU A 219 34.34 -9.07 18.04
C LEU A 219 35.44 -8.53 17.11
N ARG A 220 35.51 -7.20 16.99
CA ARG A 220 36.71 -6.54 16.49
C ARG A 220 37.84 -7.03 17.38
N HIS A 221 38.65 -7.94 16.87
CA HIS A 221 39.87 -8.38 17.54
C HIS A 221 40.73 -7.14 17.75
N GLY A 222 40.71 -6.61 18.97
CA GLY A 222 41.69 -5.66 19.45
C GLY A 222 43.01 -6.39 19.62
N ASN A 223 43.82 -6.41 18.57
CA ASN A 223 45.28 -6.59 18.61
C ASN A 223 45.86 -6.50 17.18
N GLU A 224 45.72 -5.34 16.55
CA GLU A 224 46.70 -4.91 15.53
C GLU A 224 47.41 -3.67 16.08
N LYS A 225 48.70 -3.84 16.39
CA LYS A 225 49.60 -2.81 16.91
C LYS A 225 49.64 -1.61 15.96
N PRO A 226 49.75 -0.37 16.46
CA PRO A 226 49.89 0.79 15.60
C PRO A 226 51.27 0.77 14.92
N ALA A 227 51.30 0.80 13.59
CA ALA A 227 52.51 1.11 12.84
C ALA A 227 52.76 2.64 12.89
N PRO A 228 54.01 3.11 13.04
CA PRO A 228 54.31 4.54 13.07
C PRO A 228 54.18 5.17 11.68
N ALA A 229 53.66 6.39 11.65
CA ALA A 229 53.50 7.20 10.45
C ALA A 229 54.83 7.47 9.70
N ALA A 230 54.83 7.21 8.40
CA ALA A 230 55.77 7.80 7.46
C ALA A 230 55.00 8.75 6.53
N ALA A 231 55.30 10.03 6.63
CA ALA A 231 54.78 11.09 5.79
C ALA A 231 55.46 11.09 4.41
N LYS A 232 54.69 11.38 3.34
CA LYS A 232 54.98 12.32 2.22
C LYS A 232 54.43 11.85 0.86
N GLY A 233 53.90 12.83 0.11
CA GLY A 233 53.70 12.83 -1.34
C GLY A 233 52.32 12.37 -1.75
N ASP A 234 51.35 13.26 -2.00
CA ASP A 234 51.18 14.10 -3.22
C ASP A 234 50.60 13.28 -4.40
N ASP A 235 49.70 13.94 -5.14
CA ASP A 235 49.14 13.62 -6.45
C ASP A 235 47.80 12.84 -6.43
N ASP A 236 46.64 13.49 -6.45
CA ASP A 236 45.96 14.17 -7.57
C ASP A 236 45.07 13.22 -8.40
N HIS A 237 43.75 13.49 -8.37
CA HIS A 237 42.73 13.34 -9.42
C HIS A 237 41.35 13.00 -8.83
N GLY A 238 40.50 14.02 -8.79
CA GLY A 238 39.08 13.90 -8.57
C GLY A 238 38.34 13.54 -9.85
N ASP A 239 37.15 12.96 -9.70
CA ASP A 239 36.14 12.97 -10.75
C ASP A 239 34.77 13.27 -10.11
N ALA A 240 34.25 14.45 -10.44
CA ALA A 240 32.93 14.95 -10.11
C ALA A 240 32.28 15.40 -11.42
N ALA A 241 31.27 14.67 -11.88
CA ALA A 241 30.37 15.03 -12.97
C ALA A 241 29.18 14.04 -12.91
N ALA A 242 27.92 14.41 -13.09
CA ALA A 242 27.27 15.68 -13.35
C ALA A 242 25.79 15.50 -12.96
N ALA A 243 25.17 16.61 -12.53
CA ALA A 243 23.74 16.77 -12.54
C ALA A 243 23.31 17.27 -13.93
N GLU A 244 22.29 16.66 -14.51
CA GLU A 244 21.28 17.26 -15.41
C GLU A 244 20.01 16.39 -15.39
#